data_AF-K6VV27-F1
#
_entry.id   AF-K6VV27-F1
#
_cell.length_a   1.000
_cell.length_b   1.000
_cell.length_c   1.000
_cell.angle_alpha   90.00
_cell.angle_beta   90.00
_cell.angle_gamma   90.00
#
_symmetry.space_group_name_H-M   'P 1'
#
loop_
_entity.id
_entity.type
_entity.pdbx_description
1 polymer ?
#
loop_
_entity_poly.entity_id
_entity_poly.type
_entity_poly.pdbx_seq_one_letter_code
_entity_poly.pdbx_strand_id
1 'polypeptide(L)'
;MYWSRLCTASDGHTPNEIAAAWKISVKKLEGSFGHYKVTDFPQASGFLGKDPNDHHVHSAAVHCKADIVLTNDREGLLSSGGSEDSLPYEIWKPDEFFCYVDDCAPSIVCTVTRKQRDYWGKRIPEGTDLPETLTRAGLPLFAERIRKHLLQIALQG
;
A
#
# COMPACT_ATOMS: atom_id res chain seq x y z
N MET A 1 4.88 15.47 -2.69
CA MET A 1 5.77 15.55 -1.50
C MET A 1 4.91 15.62 -0.24
N TYR A 2 3.99 14.65 -0.04
CA TYR A 2 2.86 14.80 0.89
C TYR A 2 2.57 13.59 1.82
N TRP A 3 3.36 12.51 1.75
CA TRP A 3 3.19 11.34 2.64
C TRP A 3 3.82 11.52 4.04
N SER A 4 4.35 12.70 4.36
CA SER A 4 4.92 12.99 5.68
C SER A 4 3.87 13.09 6.79
N ARG A 5 2.58 13.19 6.47
CA ARG A 5 1.51 13.37 7.48
C ARG A 5 0.91 12.09 8.06
N LEU A 6 1.21 10.91 7.49
CA LEU A 6 0.67 9.64 8.01
C LEU A 6 1.52 9.01 9.12
N CYS A 7 2.72 9.55 9.42
CA CYS A 7 3.59 9.04 10.48
C CYS A 7 3.76 10.00 11.69
N THR A 8 3.05 11.13 11.74
CA THR A 8 3.39 12.22 12.67
C THR A 8 2.70 12.23 14.03
N ALA A 9 2.13 11.12 14.54
CA ALA A 9 1.30 11.25 15.75
C ALA A 9 1.55 10.32 16.96
N SER A 10 2.52 9.40 17.01
CA SER A 10 2.76 8.69 18.28
C SER A 10 4.20 8.47 18.77
N ASP A 11 5.23 8.47 17.92
CA ASP A 11 6.51 7.81 18.34
C ASP A 11 7.72 8.74 18.50
N GLY A 12 7.55 10.07 18.53
CA GLY A 12 8.64 11.00 18.89
C GLY A 12 9.83 11.04 17.92
N HIS A 13 9.73 10.44 16.74
CA HIS A 13 10.79 10.40 15.74
C HIS A 13 10.94 11.74 15.00
N THR A 14 12.20 12.12 14.72
CA THR A 14 12.50 13.31 13.93
C THR A 14 12.19 13.09 12.44
N PRO A 15 11.91 14.16 11.67
CA PRO A 15 11.67 14.05 10.22
C PRO A 15 12.80 13.36 9.45
N ASN A 16 14.06 13.49 9.90
CA ASN A 16 15.21 12.82 9.27
C ASN A 16 15.24 11.31 9.53
N GLU A 17 14.85 10.86 10.72
CA GLU A 17 14.78 9.44 11.05
C GLU A 17 13.67 8.75 10.25
N ILE A 18 12.52 9.42 10.09
CA ILE A 18 11.42 8.96 9.24
C ILE A 18 11.89 8.85 7.78
N ALA A 19 12.59 9.86 7.26
CA ALA A 19 13.13 9.85 5.90
C ALA A 19 14.17 8.74 5.68
N ALA A 20 15.00 8.44 6.68
CA ALA A 20 15.98 7.37 6.62
C ALA A 20 15.32 5.97 6.63
N ALA A 21 14.36 5.75 7.53
CA ALA A 21 13.56 4.52 7.56
C ALA A 21 12.80 4.30 6.24
N TRP A 22 12.29 5.37 5.64
CA TRP A 22 11.64 5.32 4.33
C TRP A 22 12.59 4.87 3.21
N LYS A 23 13.79 5.46 3.11
CA LYS A 23 14.79 5.06 2.10
C LYS A 23 15.17 3.58 2.20
N ILE A 24 15.27 3.05 3.42
CA ILE A 24 15.55 1.63 3.66
C ILE A 24 14.37 0.76 3.16
N SER A 25 13.14 1.15 3.49
CA SER A 25 11.93 0.43 3.08
C SER A 25 11.73 0.45 1.55
N VAL A 26 11.93 1.59 0.90
CA VAL A 26 11.85 1.72 -0.56
C VAL A 26 12.89 0.84 -1.25
N LYS A 27 14.15 0.88 -0.80
CA LYS A 27 15.22 0.04 -1.38
C LYS A 27 14.93 -1.46 -1.25
N LYS A 28 14.29 -1.86 -0.14
CA LYS A 28 13.88 -3.26 0.08
C LYS A 28 12.73 -3.66 -0.85
N LEU A 29 11.79 -2.76 -1.10
CA LEU A 29 10.72 -2.96 -2.09
C LEU A 29 11.29 -3.04 -3.51
N GLU A 30 12.16 -2.11 -3.90
CA GLU A 30 12.82 -2.13 -5.21
C GLU A 30 13.59 -3.44 -5.46
N GLY A 31 14.33 -3.93 -4.46
CA GLY A 31 15.01 -5.23 -4.56
C GLY A 31 14.06 -6.43 -4.66
N SER A 32 12.82 -6.31 -4.16
CA SER A 32 11.81 -7.37 -4.23
C SER A 32 11.03 -7.34 -5.56
N PHE A 33 10.95 -6.16 -6.19
CA PHE A 33 10.19 -5.90 -7.41
C PHE A 33 11.10 -5.51 -8.60
N GLY A 34 12.34 -6.03 -8.66
CA GLY A 34 13.44 -5.50 -9.48
C GLY A 34 13.15 -5.24 -10.97
N HIS A 35 12.13 -5.88 -11.57
CA HIS A 35 11.71 -5.65 -12.96
C HIS A 35 10.39 -4.89 -13.12
N TYR A 36 9.67 -4.62 -12.03
CA TYR A 36 8.35 -3.99 -12.03
C TYR A 36 8.40 -2.50 -11.66
N LYS A 37 9.60 -1.96 -11.41
CA LYS A 37 9.79 -0.52 -11.25
C LYS A 37 9.62 0.16 -12.60
N VAL A 38 8.69 1.08 -12.69
CA VAL A 38 8.51 1.94 -13.86
C VAL A 38 9.48 3.11 -13.76
N THR A 39 10.40 3.22 -14.72
CA THR A 39 11.37 4.32 -14.84
C THR A 39 11.29 4.96 -16.21
N ASP A 40 11.96 6.11 -16.39
CA ASP A 40 12.19 6.73 -17.70
C ASP A 40 10.91 7.03 -18.51
N PHE A 41 9.81 7.27 -17.81
CA PHE A 41 8.53 7.62 -18.42
C PHE A 41 8.45 9.13 -18.66
N PRO A 42 7.88 9.56 -19.80
CA PRO A 42 7.66 10.97 -20.08
C PRO A 42 6.55 11.54 -19.19
N GLN A 43 6.55 12.85 -19.02
CA GLN A 43 5.43 13.54 -18.39
C GLN A 43 4.17 13.39 -19.26
N ALA A 44 3.11 12.79 -18.73
CA ALA A 44 1.86 12.58 -19.46
C ALA A 44 0.98 13.85 -19.48
N SER A 45 0.25 14.08 -20.56
CA SER A 45 -0.79 15.11 -20.58
C SER A 45 -2.07 14.62 -19.89
N GLY A 46 -2.94 15.54 -19.46
CA GLY A 46 -4.27 15.18 -18.95
C GLY A 46 -4.32 14.87 -17.46
N PHE A 47 -3.29 15.24 -16.70
CA PHE A 47 -3.33 15.17 -15.25
C PHE A 47 -4.40 16.13 -14.70
N LEU A 48 -5.36 15.58 -13.95
CA LEU A 48 -6.48 16.32 -13.37
C LEU A 48 -6.30 16.60 -11.87
N GLY A 49 -5.21 16.13 -11.25
CA GLY A 49 -4.97 16.23 -9.81
C GLY A 49 -4.59 17.63 -9.35
N LYS A 50 -4.81 17.92 -8.06
CA LYS A 50 -4.51 19.24 -7.47
C LYS A 50 -3.07 19.40 -7.00
N ASP A 51 -2.37 18.31 -6.66
CA ASP A 51 -0.96 18.37 -6.26
C ASP A 51 -0.08 18.13 -7.50
N PRO A 52 0.68 19.13 -7.99
CA PRO A 52 1.62 18.94 -9.10
C PRO A 52 2.66 17.85 -8.82
N ASN A 53 2.93 17.57 -7.54
CA ASN A 53 3.84 16.50 -7.17
C ASN A 53 3.28 15.11 -7.45
N ASP A 54 1.97 14.91 -7.64
CA ASP A 54 1.40 13.59 -7.92
C ASP A 54 1.32 13.31 -9.44
N HIS A 55 1.69 14.28 -10.26
CA HIS A 55 1.74 14.16 -11.71
C HIS A 55 2.64 13.00 -12.17
N HIS A 56 3.71 12.69 -11.42
CA HIS A 56 4.58 11.56 -11.75
C HIS A 56 3.87 10.21 -11.59
N VAL A 57 2.94 10.08 -10.62
CA VAL A 57 2.15 8.86 -10.41
C VAL A 57 1.23 8.65 -11.61
N HIS A 58 0.52 9.70 -12.03
CA HIS A 58 -0.30 9.67 -13.23
C HIS A 58 0.52 9.32 -14.48
N SER A 59 1.67 9.97 -14.66
CA SER A 59 2.54 9.73 -15.82
C SER A 59 3.08 8.30 -15.87
N ALA A 60 3.47 7.74 -14.72
CA ALA A 60 3.90 6.36 -14.62
C ALA A 60 2.76 5.40 -14.97
N ALA A 61 1.57 5.62 -14.40
CA ALA A 61 0.39 4.79 -14.64
C ALA A 61 -0.03 4.79 -16.12
N VAL A 62 -0.03 5.97 -16.77
CA VAL A 62 -0.30 6.10 -18.21
C VAL A 62 0.76 5.36 -19.03
N HIS A 63 2.04 5.54 -18.70
CA HIS A 63 3.15 4.94 -19.44
C HIS A 63 3.13 3.41 -19.38
N CYS A 64 2.88 2.84 -18.20
CA CYS A 64 2.80 1.39 -18.04
C CYS A 64 1.42 0.81 -18.37
N LYS A 65 0.44 1.65 -18.72
CA LYS A 65 -0.96 1.25 -18.95
C LYS A 65 -1.52 0.48 -17.75
N ALA A 66 -1.30 0.99 -16.55
CA ALA A 66 -1.85 0.41 -15.35
C ALA A 66 -3.39 0.41 -15.42
N ASP A 67 -4.02 -0.71 -15.09
CA ASP A 67 -5.48 -0.75 -14.95
C ASP A 67 -5.93 -0.12 -13.62
N ILE A 68 -5.09 -0.24 -12.58
CA ILE A 68 -5.40 0.19 -11.21
C ILE A 68 -4.23 0.97 -10.62
N VAL A 69 -4.53 2.10 -9.98
CA VAL A 69 -3.63 2.84 -9.09
C VAL A 69 -4.11 2.70 -7.65
N LEU A 70 -3.27 2.11 -6.80
CA LEU A 70 -3.54 1.97 -5.37
C LEU A 70 -3.05 3.18 -4.60
N THR A 71 -3.97 3.94 -3.99
CA THR A 71 -3.62 5.09 -3.15
C THR A 71 -4.71 5.39 -2.13
N ASN A 72 -4.32 5.91 -0.97
CA ASN A 72 -5.24 6.54 -0.02
C ASN A 72 -5.48 8.03 -0.35
N ASP A 73 -4.66 8.61 -1.23
CA ASP A 73 -4.74 10.00 -1.66
C ASP A 73 -5.40 10.12 -3.03
N ARG A 74 -6.73 9.98 -3.04
CA ARG A 74 -7.54 10.09 -4.27
C ARG A 74 -7.55 11.51 -4.82
N GLU A 75 -7.62 12.52 -3.94
CA GLU A 75 -7.67 13.93 -4.34
C GLU A 75 -6.35 14.44 -4.93
N GLY A 76 -5.23 13.79 -4.57
CA GLY A 76 -3.94 14.01 -5.22
C GLY A 76 -3.96 13.73 -6.72
N LEU A 77 -4.73 12.72 -7.16
CA LEU A 77 -4.83 12.31 -8.57
C LEU A 77 -6.04 12.89 -9.31
N LEU A 78 -7.07 13.33 -8.59
CA LEU A 78 -8.32 13.83 -9.17
C LEU A 78 -8.78 15.11 -8.46
N SER A 79 -8.88 16.21 -9.20
CA SER A 79 -9.48 17.45 -8.68
C SER A 79 -10.99 17.32 -8.46
N SER A 80 -11.54 18.16 -7.59
CA SER A 80 -12.96 18.13 -7.17
C SER A 80 -13.99 18.32 -8.27
N GLY A 81 -13.57 18.67 -9.50
CA GLY A 81 -14.44 18.76 -10.68
C GLY A 81 -14.11 17.77 -11.78
N GLY A 82 -13.09 16.92 -11.60
CA GLY A 82 -12.74 15.85 -12.53
C GLY A 82 -13.59 14.60 -12.30
N SER A 83 -13.93 13.89 -13.38
CA SER A 83 -14.52 12.55 -13.29
C SER A 83 -13.41 11.50 -13.27
N GLU A 84 -13.59 10.43 -12.51
CA GLU A 84 -12.72 9.24 -12.60
C GLU A 84 -12.79 8.57 -13.96
N ASP A 85 -13.94 8.67 -14.64
CA ASP A 85 -14.11 8.15 -16.00
C ASP A 85 -13.17 8.82 -17.01
N SER A 86 -12.61 9.99 -16.65
CA SER A 86 -11.63 10.70 -17.46
C SER A 86 -10.19 10.18 -17.27
N LEU A 87 -9.95 9.32 -16.27
CA LEU A 87 -8.65 8.69 -16.04
C LEU A 87 -8.57 7.37 -16.83
N PRO A 88 -7.40 7.01 -17.38
CA PRO A 88 -7.22 5.75 -18.10
C PRO A 88 -7.05 4.54 -17.17
N TYR A 89 -7.24 4.72 -15.86
CA TYR A 89 -7.05 3.72 -14.81
C TYR A 89 -8.06 3.96 -13.68
N GLU A 90 -8.35 2.92 -12.92
CA GLU A 90 -9.19 3.01 -11.72
C GLU A 90 -8.35 3.37 -10.50
N ILE A 91 -8.91 4.17 -9.59
CA ILE A 91 -8.29 4.46 -8.30
C ILE A 91 -8.93 3.59 -7.23
N TRP A 92 -8.13 2.75 -6.59
CA TRP A 92 -8.58 1.86 -5.52
C TRP A 92 -7.89 2.20 -4.21
N LYS A 93 -8.64 2.16 -3.10
CA LYS A 93 -8.03 2.20 -1.77
C LYS A 93 -7.34 0.86 -1.50
N PRO A 94 -6.13 0.87 -0.91
CA PRO A 94 -5.43 -0.37 -0.55
C PRO A 94 -6.24 -1.35 0.30
N ASP A 95 -7.03 -0.86 1.27
CA ASP A 95 -7.83 -1.73 2.15
C ASP A 95 -8.90 -2.53 1.37
N GLU A 96 -9.60 -1.84 0.47
CA GLU A 96 -10.61 -2.43 -0.40
C GLU A 96 -9.98 -3.40 -1.40
N PHE A 97 -8.85 -3.01 -2.00
CA PHE A 97 -8.12 -3.86 -2.94
C PHE A 97 -7.64 -5.16 -2.29
N PHE A 98 -7.05 -5.11 -1.09
CA PHE A 98 -6.60 -6.32 -0.42
C PHE A 98 -7.76 -7.21 0.04
N CYS A 99 -8.90 -6.62 0.40
CA CYS A 99 -10.13 -7.39 0.61
C CYS A 99 -10.56 -8.12 -0.66
N TYR A 100 -10.53 -7.45 -1.82
CA TYR A 100 -10.84 -8.07 -3.10
C TYR A 100 -9.86 -9.19 -3.46
N VAL A 101 -8.55 -8.99 -3.23
CA VAL A 101 -7.54 -10.04 -3.41
C VAL A 101 -7.84 -11.26 -2.53
N ASP A 102 -8.29 -11.05 -1.30
CA ASP A 102 -8.69 -12.14 -0.41
C ASP A 102 -9.97 -12.85 -0.88
N ASP A 103 -10.94 -12.14 -1.43
CA ASP A 103 -12.13 -12.75 -2.03
C ASP A 103 -11.78 -13.62 -3.24
N CYS A 104 -10.85 -13.17 -4.08
CA CYS A 104 -10.43 -13.90 -5.28
C CYS A 104 -9.45 -15.05 -4.99
N ALA A 105 -8.58 -14.89 -3.99
CA ALA A 105 -7.47 -15.80 -3.73
C ALA A 105 -7.20 -16.03 -2.23
N PRO A 106 -8.21 -16.51 -1.46
CA PRO A 106 -8.10 -16.62 0.00
C PRO A 106 -6.99 -17.59 0.45
N SER A 107 -6.69 -18.62 -0.34
CA SER A 107 -5.61 -19.58 -0.04
C SER A 107 -4.21 -18.94 -0.13
N ILE A 108 -4.00 -18.01 -1.07
CA ILE A 108 -2.75 -17.27 -1.20
C ILE A 108 -2.61 -16.30 -0.02
N VAL A 109 -3.67 -15.58 0.33
CA VAL A 109 -3.67 -14.66 1.48
C VAL A 109 -3.42 -15.41 2.79
N CYS A 110 -4.05 -16.57 3.00
CA CYS A 110 -3.78 -17.45 4.15
C CYS A 110 -2.29 -17.88 4.20
N THR A 111 -1.72 -18.26 3.05
CA THR A 111 -0.31 -18.65 2.95
C THR A 111 0.63 -17.49 3.31
N VAL A 112 0.37 -16.29 2.79
CA VAL A 112 1.16 -15.09 3.12
C VAL A 112 0.99 -14.73 4.59
N THR A 113 -0.22 -14.83 5.14
CA THR A 113 -0.51 -14.59 6.56
C THR A 113 0.34 -15.47 7.46
N ARG A 114 0.42 -16.78 7.15
CA ARG A 114 1.29 -17.72 7.87
C ARG A 114 2.76 -17.30 7.81
N LYS A 115 3.25 -16.94 6.62
CA LYS A 115 4.63 -16.47 6.43
C LYS A 115 4.93 -15.20 7.23
N GLN A 116 4.00 -14.25 7.26
CA GLN A 116 4.14 -13.01 8.04
C GLN A 116 4.17 -13.32 9.55
N ARG A 117 3.23 -14.14 10.04
CA ARG A 117 3.22 -14.58 11.44
C ARG A 117 4.55 -15.21 11.84
N ASP A 118 5.04 -16.16 11.04
CA ASP A 118 6.28 -16.87 11.33
C ASP A 118 7.52 -15.96 11.24
N TYR A 119 7.52 -15.00 10.30
CA TYR A 119 8.59 -14.02 10.14
C TYR A 119 8.71 -13.08 11.35
N TRP A 120 7.56 -12.59 11.85
CA TRP A 120 7.50 -11.64 12.95
C TRP A 120 7.61 -12.32 14.32
N GLY A 121 7.03 -13.51 14.49
CA GLY A 121 7.18 -14.30 15.72
C GLY A 121 8.63 -14.73 16.03
N LYS A 122 9.49 -14.82 15.00
CA LYS A 122 10.94 -15.04 15.20
C LYS A 122 11.71 -13.79 15.62
N ARG A 123 11.12 -12.59 15.47
CA ARG A 123 11.81 -11.30 15.65
C ARG A 123 11.35 -10.55 16.88
N ILE A 124 10.09 -10.70 17.26
CA ILE A 124 9.49 -10.02 18.41
C ILE A 124 9.13 -11.12 19.43
N PRO A 125 9.84 -11.23 20.56
CA PRO A 125 9.62 -12.27 21.57
C PRO A 125 8.18 -12.34 22.08
N GLU A 126 7.50 -11.19 22.17
CA GLU A 126 6.11 -11.04 22.62
C GLU A 126 5.09 -11.39 21.52
N GLY A 127 5.55 -11.64 20.29
CA GLY A 127 4.71 -11.79 19.11
C GLY A 127 4.29 -10.44 18.49
N THR A 128 3.74 -10.49 17.28
CA THR A 128 3.19 -9.31 16.60
C THR A 128 1.71 -9.49 16.35
N ASP A 129 0.93 -8.54 16.82
CA ASP A 129 -0.47 -8.40 16.44
C ASP A 129 -0.54 -7.85 15.00
N LEU A 130 -0.60 -8.77 14.04
CA LEU A 130 -0.69 -8.44 12.62
C LEU A 130 -1.97 -7.66 12.28
N PRO A 131 -3.18 -8.08 12.73
CA PRO A 131 -4.39 -7.29 12.56
C PRO A 131 -4.25 -5.85 13.08
N GLU A 132 -3.79 -5.64 14.31
CA GLU A 132 -3.66 -4.29 14.87
C GLU A 132 -2.63 -3.44 14.10
N THR A 133 -1.57 -4.07 13.61
CA THR A 133 -0.57 -3.38 12.76
C THR A 133 -1.18 -2.94 11.42
N LEU A 134 -2.02 -3.77 10.81
CA LEU A 134 -2.72 -3.44 9.56
C LEU A 134 -3.80 -2.36 9.78
N THR A 135 -4.55 -2.43 10.87
CA THR A 135 -5.51 -1.40 11.27
C THR A 135 -4.84 -0.03 11.39
N ARG A 136 -3.71 0.04 12.10
CA ARG A 136 -2.91 1.28 12.24
C ARG A 136 -2.32 1.76 10.91
N ALA A 137 -2.09 0.86 9.96
CA ALA A 137 -1.67 1.19 8.60
C ALA A 137 -2.83 1.67 7.69
N GLY A 138 -4.05 1.78 8.21
CA GLY A 138 -5.23 2.20 7.45
C GLY A 138 -5.86 1.08 6.65
N LEU A 139 -5.69 -0.18 7.08
CA LEU A 139 -6.26 -1.37 6.45
C LEU A 139 -7.23 -2.14 7.38
N PRO A 140 -8.23 -1.48 8.01
CA PRO A 140 -9.08 -2.12 9.02
C PRO A 140 -9.95 -3.26 8.49
N LEU A 141 -10.45 -3.18 7.24
CA LEU A 141 -11.28 -4.24 6.67
C LEU A 141 -10.44 -5.48 6.37
N PHE A 142 -9.25 -5.28 5.80
CA PHE A 142 -8.33 -6.36 5.52
C PHE A 142 -7.73 -6.95 6.81
N ALA A 143 -7.50 -6.14 7.84
CA ALA A 143 -7.07 -6.61 9.16
C ALA A 143 -8.03 -7.66 9.74
N GLU A 144 -9.35 -7.46 9.61
CA GLU A 144 -10.35 -8.44 10.05
C GLU A 144 -10.29 -9.75 9.25
N ARG A 145 -9.94 -9.69 7.96
CA ARG A 145 -9.72 -10.89 7.14
C ARG A 145 -8.47 -11.64 7.59
N ILE A 146 -7.38 -10.93 7.87
CA ILE A 146 -6.15 -11.52 8.41
C ILE A 146 -6.40 -12.19 9.76
N ARG A 147 -7.20 -11.57 10.64
CA ARG A 147 -7.61 -12.17 11.92
C ARG A 147 -8.30 -13.53 11.71
N LYS A 148 -9.23 -13.63 10.75
CA LYS A 148 -9.91 -14.89 10.40
C LYS A 148 -8.93 -15.95 9.90
N HIS A 149 -8.00 -15.58 9.02
CA HIS A 149 -6.95 -16.49 8.54
C HIS A 149 -6.06 -16.99 9.67
N LEU A 150 -5.66 -16.13 10.61
CA LEU A 150 -4.87 -16.53 11.78
C LEU A 150 -5.59 -17.54 12.65
N LEU A 151 -6.90 -17.35 12.90
CA LEU A 151 -7.72 -18.32 13.64
C LEU A 151 -7.78 -19.67 12.90
N GLN A 152 -8.00 -19.66 11.58
CA GLN A 152 -8.02 -20.88 10.79
C GLN A 152 -6.67 -21.60 10.83
N ILE A 153 -5.56 -20.86 10.70
CA ILE A 153 -4.20 -21.42 10.78
C ILE A 153 -3.97 -22.08 12.15
N ALA A 154 -4.44 -21.47 13.24
CA ALA A 154 -4.30 -22.01 14.59
C ALA A 154 -5.11 -23.30 14.81
N LEU A 155 -6.26 -23.44 14.16
CA LEU A 155 -7.09 -24.66 14.21
C LEU A 155 -6.53 -25.81 13.35
N GLN A 156 -5.59 -25.52 12.45
CA GLN A 156 -4.98 -26.50 11.54
C GLN A 156 -3.58 -26.98 12.00
N GLY A 157 -3.05 -26.42 13.09
CA GLY A 157 -1.78 -26.81 13.70
C GLY A 157 -1.99 -27.65 14.94
#